data_AF-A0A948VGU1-F1
#
_entry.id   AF-A0A948VGU1-F1
#
_cell.length_a   1.000
_cell.length_b   1.000
_cell.length_c   1.000
_cell.angle_alpha   90.00
_cell.angle_beta   90.00
_cell.angle_gamma   90.00
#
_symmetry.space_group_name_H-M   'P 1'
#
loop_
_entity.id
_entity.type
_entity.pdbx_description
1 polymer ?
#
loop_
_entity_poly.entity_id
_entity_poly.type
_entity_poly.pdbx_seq_one_letter_code
_entity_poly.pdbx_strand_id
1 'polypeptide(L)'
;TADDLPMSWVIFGSAAIILLLWMTPGLGINIVAVGLVVLLGFFFVTVASLTVGLVGSSSNPVSGMTITALLITCLIFVFFGWTDKIHMIAAMTVGAVICIAICIAGDTSQDLKTGYLLGATPKYQQLAEILAILVPAAAMGGVLYLLHSTYGIGGKELPAPQATLMAMVVKGVMSNTLPWTLIVFGMMIAAVVELMGIGSLPFAIGLYLPVSLSTPIMVGGLVSLAALKLSGNKKQSTEEHHKAKQETIDRGVLVASGLVAGDALMGILIAVGAAAGIVKIGVEPHFGSGVGLTVFMLVAVSLGIVALKKAKKKS
;
A
#
# COMPACT_ATOMS: atom_id res chain seq x y z
N THR A 1 -6.06 13.56 -30.98
CA THR A 1 -6.13 12.57 -29.89
C THR A 1 -5.71 13.12 -28.54
N ALA A 2 -5.35 14.41 -28.41
CA ALA A 2 -5.02 15.07 -27.14
C ALA A 2 -6.22 15.82 -26.53
N ASP A 3 -7.38 15.18 -26.50
CA ASP A 3 -8.56 15.73 -25.83
C ASP A 3 -8.61 15.22 -24.39
N ASP A 4 -8.36 16.12 -23.45
CA ASP A 4 -8.52 15.91 -22.02
C ASP A 4 -9.93 16.24 -21.54
N LEU A 5 -10.28 15.84 -20.31
CA LEU A 5 -11.46 16.38 -19.65
C LEU A 5 -11.34 17.91 -19.52
N PRO A 6 -12.43 18.67 -19.75
CA PRO A 6 -12.39 20.12 -19.59
C PRO A 6 -11.98 20.48 -18.16
N MET A 7 -11.03 21.40 -18.02
CA MET A 7 -10.49 21.80 -16.71
C MET A 7 -11.59 22.27 -15.74
N SER A 8 -12.67 22.86 -16.25
CA SER A 8 -13.84 23.22 -15.44
C SER A 8 -14.44 22.02 -14.71
N TRP A 9 -14.60 20.87 -15.37
CA TRP A 9 -15.12 19.65 -14.74
C TRP A 9 -14.22 19.15 -13.62
N VAL A 10 -12.90 19.21 -13.82
CA VAL A 10 -11.91 18.81 -12.81
C VAL A 10 -12.00 19.74 -11.60
N ILE A 11 -11.96 21.06 -11.81
CA ILE A 11 -12.04 22.04 -10.72
C ILE A 11 -13.35 21.92 -9.96
N PHE A 12 -14.50 21.89 -10.65
CA PHE A 12 -15.80 21.76 -10.00
C PHE A 12 -15.95 20.41 -9.29
N GLY A 13 -15.47 19.31 -9.89
CA GLY A 13 -15.50 17.99 -9.28
C GLY A 13 -14.65 17.91 -8.01
N SER A 14 -13.41 18.43 -8.04
CA SER A 14 -12.55 18.50 -6.86
C SER A 14 -13.15 19.37 -5.76
N ALA A 15 -13.72 20.54 -6.11
CA ALA A 15 -14.41 21.41 -5.16
C ALA A 15 -15.63 20.71 -4.53
N ALA A 16 -16.41 19.97 -5.33
CA ALA A 16 -17.54 19.19 -4.83
C ALA A 16 -17.10 18.09 -3.86
N ILE A 17 -16.01 17.37 -4.14
CA ILE A 17 -15.46 16.35 -3.23
C ILE A 17 -15.02 16.97 -1.91
N ILE A 18 -14.31 18.12 -1.96
CA ILE A 18 -13.88 18.84 -0.76
C ILE A 18 -15.09 19.30 0.07
N LEU A 19 -16.12 19.81 -0.58
CA LEU A 19 -17.35 20.24 0.08
C LEU A 19 -18.10 19.06 0.71
N LEU A 20 -18.17 17.91 0.03
CA LEU A 20 -18.74 16.68 0.58
C LEU A 20 -17.96 16.20 1.81
N LEU A 21 -16.63 16.22 1.77
CA LEU A 21 -15.78 15.87 2.92
C LEU A 21 -16.06 16.77 4.13
N TRP A 22 -16.21 18.08 3.89
CA TRP A 22 -16.50 19.05 4.95
C TRP A 22 -17.92 18.88 5.51
N MET A 23 -18.91 18.56 4.66
CA MET A 23 -20.31 18.38 5.08
C MET A 23 -20.59 17.03 5.73
N THR A 24 -19.70 16.05 5.59
CA THR A 24 -19.94 14.69 6.11
C THR A 24 -19.84 14.67 7.64
N PRO A 25 -20.95 14.41 8.36
CA PRO A 25 -20.93 14.40 9.82
C PRO A 25 -20.09 13.23 10.35
N GLY A 26 -19.36 13.48 11.44
CA GLY A 26 -18.53 12.47 12.10
C GLY A 26 -17.06 12.41 11.66
N LEU A 27 -16.69 13.04 10.54
CA LEU A 27 -15.29 13.13 10.11
C LEU A 27 -14.47 14.19 10.85
N GLY A 28 -15.12 15.15 11.52
CA GLY A 28 -14.43 16.21 12.27
C GLY A 28 -13.62 17.18 11.39
N ILE A 29 -13.81 17.15 10.06
CA ILE A 29 -13.11 18.01 9.12
C ILE A 29 -13.58 19.45 9.32
N ASN A 30 -12.69 20.30 9.82
CA ASN A 30 -12.89 21.74 9.91
C ASN A 30 -12.25 22.47 8.72
N ILE A 31 -12.40 23.78 8.65
CA ILE A 31 -11.87 24.57 7.52
C ILE A 31 -10.34 24.51 7.38
N VAL A 32 -9.63 24.36 8.50
CA VAL A 32 -8.17 24.18 8.50
C VAL A 32 -7.82 22.81 7.91
N ALA A 33 -8.55 21.75 8.29
CA ALA A 33 -8.38 20.41 7.73
C ALA A 33 -8.63 20.40 6.22
N VAL A 34 -9.65 21.10 5.73
CA VAL A 34 -9.90 21.29 4.29
C VAL A 34 -8.72 22.00 3.62
N GLY A 35 -8.24 23.09 4.20
CA GLY A 35 -7.07 23.81 3.69
C GLY A 35 -5.84 22.92 3.60
N LEU A 36 -5.62 22.04 4.59
CA LEU A 36 -4.52 21.08 4.59
C LEU A 36 -4.68 20.01 3.51
N VAL A 37 -5.89 19.47 3.30
CA VAL A 37 -6.16 18.53 2.20
C VAL A 37 -5.80 19.14 0.86
N VAL A 38 -6.21 20.39 0.61
CA VAL A 38 -5.92 21.09 -0.65
C VAL A 38 -4.42 21.34 -0.80
N LEU A 39 -3.79 21.92 0.22
CA LEU A 39 -2.39 22.37 0.14
C LEU A 39 -1.41 21.20 0.12
N LEU A 40 -1.51 20.28 1.09
CA LEU A 40 -0.64 19.11 1.16
C LEU A 40 -0.98 18.10 0.07
N GLY A 41 -2.27 17.93 -0.24
CA GLY A 41 -2.71 17.07 -1.34
C GLY A 41 -2.12 17.53 -2.67
N PHE A 42 -2.24 18.81 -3.03
CA PHE A 42 -1.65 19.36 -4.25
C PHE A 42 -0.13 19.13 -4.32
N PHE A 43 0.58 19.43 -3.22
CA PHE A 43 2.03 19.23 -3.14
C PHE A 43 2.43 17.77 -3.36
N PHE A 44 1.84 16.84 -2.60
CA PHE A 44 2.22 15.42 -2.69
C PHE A 44 1.71 14.74 -3.95
N VAL A 45 0.56 15.14 -4.51
CA VAL A 45 0.09 14.69 -5.83
C VAL A 45 1.09 15.05 -6.91
N THR A 46 1.65 16.26 -6.86
CA THR A 46 2.67 16.71 -7.83
C THR A 46 3.95 15.86 -7.72
N VAL A 47 4.44 15.65 -6.49
CA VAL A 47 5.63 14.81 -6.23
C VAL A 47 5.39 13.36 -6.68
N ALA A 48 4.21 12.81 -6.40
CA ALA A 48 3.82 11.47 -6.79
C ALA A 48 3.80 11.31 -8.31
N SER A 49 3.12 12.22 -9.03
CA SER A 49 3.01 12.18 -10.49
C SER A 49 4.38 12.25 -11.17
N LEU A 50 5.29 13.09 -10.65
CA LEU A 50 6.67 13.16 -11.13
C LEU A 50 7.44 11.86 -10.88
N THR A 51 7.35 11.33 -9.66
CA THR A 51 8.07 10.11 -9.26
C THR A 51 7.59 8.93 -10.10
N VAL A 52 6.28 8.77 -10.27
CA VAL A 52 5.70 7.75 -11.13
C VAL A 52 6.13 7.91 -12.59
N GLY A 53 6.20 9.14 -13.10
CA GLY A 53 6.70 9.42 -14.45
C GLY A 53 8.13 8.91 -14.70
N LEU A 54 8.99 8.95 -13.67
CA LEU A 54 10.41 8.58 -13.73
C LEU A 54 10.66 7.10 -13.39
N VAL A 55 10.08 6.59 -12.30
CA VAL A 55 10.40 5.25 -11.74
C VAL A 55 9.21 4.27 -11.73
N GLY A 56 8.01 4.71 -12.12
CA GLY A 56 6.77 3.92 -12.09
C GLY A 56 6.05 3.93 -10.74
N SER A 57 4.77 3.53 -10.73
CA SER A 57 3.88 3.55 -9.56
C SER A 57 4.33 2.60 -8.46
N SER A 58 4.88 1.43 -8.83
CA SER A 58 5.39 0.43 -7.88
C SER A 58 6.55 0.93 -7.01
N SER A 59 7.27 1.96 -7.45
CA SER A 59 8.43 2.54 -6.75
C SER A 59 8.11 3.90 -6.11
N ASN A 60 6.85 4.34 -6.16
CA ASN A 60 6.41 5.61 -5.60
C ASN A 60 6.38 5.56 -4.06
N PRO A 61 7.00 6.49 -3.32
CA PRO A 61 7.06 6.48 -1.85
C PRO A 61 5.74 6.95 -1.19
N VAL A 62 4.61 6.36 -1.60
CA VAL A 62 3.24 6.71 -1.16
C VAL A 62 3.09 6.70 0.36
N SER A 63 3.60 5.65 1.01
CA SER A 63 3.52 5.48 2.46
C SER A 63 4.25 6.59 3.21
N GLY A 64 5.45 6.98 2.75
CA GLY A 64 6.23 8.07 3.32
C GLY A 64 5.51 9.41 3.19
N MET A 65 5.02 9.74 1.99
CA MET A 65 4.27 10.97 1.73
C MET A 65 3.00 11.06 2.61
N THR A 66 2.30 9.94 2.79
CA THR A 66 1.10 9.86 3.64
C THR A 66 1.43 10.11 5.11
N ILE A 67 2.46 9.46 5.65
CA ILE A 67 2.88 9.64 7.05
C ILE A 67 3.32 11.08 7.29
N THR A 68 4.07 11.69 6.37
CA THR A 68 4.48 13.09 6.47
C THR A 68 3.27 14.02 6.49
N ALA A 69 2.30 13.84 5.59
CA ALA A 69 1.08 14.65 5.57
C ALA A 69 0.28 14.52 6.88
N LEU A 70 0.17 13.29 7.40
CA LEU A 70 -0.49 13.01 8.67
C LEU A 70 0.22 13.69 9.84
N LEU A 71 1.55 13.59 9.92
CA LEU A 71 2.36 14.23 10.97
C LEU A 71 2.24 15.75 10.94
N ILE A 72 2.34 16.37 9.76
CA ILE A 72 2.15 17.82 9.59
C ILE A 72 0.74 18.22 10.09
N THR A 73 -0.28 17.46 9.71
CA THR A 73 -1.66 17.72 10.14
C THR A 73 -1.80 17.64 11.66
N CYS A 74 -1.27 16.59 12.28
CA CYS A 74 -1.29 16.42 13.73
C CYS A 74 -0.55 17.55 14.46
N LEU A 75 0.62 17.98 13.97
CA LEU A 75 1.38 19.07 14.57
C LEU A 75 0.63 20.40 14.50
N ILE A 76 -0.05 20.68 13.39
CA ILE A 76 -0.88 21.89 13.23
C ILE A 76 -2.09 21.83 14.17
N PHE A 77 -2.74 20.67 14.32
CA PHE A 77 -3.86 20.53 15.24
C PHE A 77 -3.43 20.73 16.69
N VAL A 78 -2.28 20.16 17.09
CA VAL A 78 -1.70 20.39 18.42
C VAL A 78 -1.36 21.86 18.64
N PHE A 79 -0.83 22.55 17.64
CA PHE A 79 -0.56 23.99 17.71
C PHE A 79 -1.83 24.82 18.00
N PHE A 80 -2.98 24.41 17.46
CA PHE A 80 -4.28 25.03 17.76
C PHE A 80 -4.96 24.50 19.04
N GLY A 81 -4.33 23.56 19.77
CA GLY A 81 -4.91 22.93 20.96
C GLY A 81 -6.02 21.91 20.66
N TRP A 82 -6.14 21.44 19.42
CA TRP A 82 -7.18 20.52 18.97
C TRP A 82 -6.76 19.07 19.18
N THR A 83 -6.90 18.56 20.40
CA THR A 83 -6.40 17.23 20.78
C THR A 83 -7.48 16.20 21.09
N ASP A 84 -8.76 16.57 21.01
CA ASP A 84 -9.86 15.63 21.28
C ASP A 84 -9.96 14.50 20.25
N LYS A 85 -10.71 13.44 20.61
CA LYS A 85 -10.95 12.28 19.73
C LYS A 85 -11.47 12.67 18.35
N ILE A 86 -12.33 13.68 18.25
CA ILE A 86 -12.87 14.14 16.98
C ILE A 86 -11.77 14.73 16.07
N HIS A 87 -10.79 15.41 16.66
CA HIS A 87 -9.64 15.96 15.95
C HIS A 87 -8.64 14.88 15.54
N MET A 88 -8.48 13.82 16.34
CA MET A 88 -7.69 12.64 15.97
C MET A 88 -8.29 11.94 14.74
N ILE A 89 -9.62 11.77 14.73
CA ILE A 89 -10.34 11.21 13.58
C ILE A 89 -10.13 12.12 12.37
N ALA A 90 -10.30 13.43 12.52
CA ALA A 90 -10.11 14.40 11.45
C ALA A 90 -8.70 14.35 10.85
N ALA A 91 -7.65 14.28 11.69
CA ALA A 91 -6.27 14.17 11.21
C ALA A 91 -6.04 12.89 10.41
N MET A 92 -6.58 11.75 10.88
CA MET A 92 -6.55 10.50 10.13
C MET A 92 -7.31 10.58 8.82
N THR A 93 -8.47 11.24 8.79
CA THR A 93 -9.24 11.44 7.56
C THR A 93 -8.48 12.31 6.56
N VAL A 94 -7.85 13.40 7.00
CA VAL A 94 -6.97 14.23 6.14
C VAL A 94 -5.86 13.38 5.53
N GLY A 95 -5.14 12.60 6.36
CA GLY A 95 -4.10 11.69 5.89
C GLY A 95 -4.62 10.65 4.89
N ALA A 96 -5.81 10.08 5.14
CA ALA A 96 -6.44 9.11 4.24
C ALA A 96 -6.82 9.72 2.89
N VAL A 97 -7.43 10.92 2.88
CA VAL A 97 -7.81 11.62 1.64
C VAL A 97 -6.57 11.97 0.83
N ILE A 98 -5.51 12.46 1.48
CA ILE A 98 -4.24 12.78 0.81
C ILE A 98 -3.60 11.50 0.24
N CYS A 99 -3.60 10.40 1.00
CA CYS A 99 -3.11 9.10 0.53
C CYS A 99 -3.85 8.64 -0.75
N ILE A 100 -5.19 8.68 -0.74
CA ILE A 100 -6.01 8.32 -1.90
C ILE A 100 -5.69 9.23 -3.09
N ALA A 101 -5.58 10.54 -2.87
CA ALA A 101 -5.23 11.49 -3.93
C ALA A 101 -3.86 11.19 -4.55
N ILE A 102 -2.85 10.90 -3.72
CA ILE A 102 -1.49 10.52 -4.14
C ILE A 102 -1.51 9.25 -4.99
N CYS A 103 -2.21 8.19 -4.53
CA CYS A 103 -2.30 6.92 -5.24
C CYS A 103 -2.96 7.09 -6.61
N ILE A 104 -4.15 7.71 -6.63
CA ILE A 104 -4.91 7.89 -7.87
C ILE A 104 -4.17 8.80 -8.84
N ALA A 105 -3.56 9.89 -8.38
CA ALA A 105 -2.76 10.73 -9.27
C ALA A 105 -1.55 9.99 -9.87
N GLY A 106 -0.90 9.12 -9.09
CA GLY A 106 0.17 8.26 -9.56
C GLY A 106 -0.32 7.30 -10.65
N ASP A 107 -1.38 6.55 -10.38
CA ASP A 107 -1.95 5.58 -11.30
C ASP A 107 -2.46 6.25 -12.59
N THR A 108 -3.24 7.34 -12.46
CA THR A 108 -3.69 8.16 -13.61
C THR A 108 -2.51 8.66 -14.44
N SER A 109 -1.44 9.14 -13.81
CA SER A 109 -0.24 9.62 -14.56
C SER A 109 0.43 8.50 -15.35
N GLN A 110 0.48 7.29 -14.78
CA GLN A 110 1.04 6.11 -15.45
C GLN A 110 0.15 5.62 -16.58
N ASP A 111 -1.16 5.61 -16.38
CA ASP A 111 -2.16 5.17 -17.34
C ASP A 111 -2.27 6.13 -18.51
N LEU A 112 -2.18 7.44 -18.28
CA LEU A 112 -2.10 8.47 -19.32
C LEU A 112 -0.80 8.34 -20.13
N LYS A 113 0.34 8.06 -19.49
CA LYS A 113 1.61 7.80 -20.19
C LYS A 113 1.51 6.57 -21.08
N THR A 114 0.94 5.48 -20.57
CA THR A 114 0.76 4.23 -21.32
C THR A 114 -0.26 4.43 -22.46
N GLY A 115 -1.35 5.13 -22.19
CA GLY A 115 -2.36 5.51 -23.17
C GLY A 115 -1.78 6.34 -24.30
N TYR A 116 -0.96 7.35 -23.98
CA TYR A 116 -0.25 8.15 -24.96
C TYR A 116 0.64 7.30 -25.88
N LEU A 117 1.41 6.36 -25.32
CA LEU A 117 2.27 5.46 -26.10
C LEU A 117 1.47 4.53 -27.02
N LEU A 118 0.27 4.13 -26.62
CA LEU A 118 -0.63 3.26 -27.39
C LEU A 118 -1.56 4.03 -28.34
N GLY A 119 -1.54 5.36 -28.34
CA GLY A 119 -2.41 6.21 -29.14
C GLY A 119 -3.86 6.32 -28.64
N ALA A 120 -4.10 6.06 -27.35
CA ALA A 120 -5.40 6.23 -26.70
C ALA A 120 -5.79 7.71 -26.55
N THR A 121 -7.08 7.99 -26.34
CA THR A 121 -7.59 9.35 -26.08
C THR A 121 -7.76 9.56 -24.57
N PRO A 122 -7.07 10.54 -23.94
CA PRO A 122 -7.04 10.74 -22.48
C PRO A 122 -8.41 10.85 -21.80
N LYS A 123 -9.35 11.59 -22.40
CA LYS A 123 -10.69 11.81 -21.82
C LYS A 123 -11.45 10.51 -21.51
N TYR A 124 -11.33 9.49 -22.35
CA TYR A 124 -12.00 8.21 -22.10
C TYR A 124 -11.31 7.40 -21.00
N GLN A 125 -9.98 7.53 -20.86
CA GLN A 125 -9.23 6.89 -19.77
C GLN A 125 -9.60 7.51 -18.42
N GLN A 126 -9.58 8.83 -18.32
CA GLN A 126 -9.93 9.54 -17.08
C GLN A 126 -11.39 9.23 -16.64
N LEU A 127 -12.34 9.19 -17.58
CA LEU A 127 -13.72 8.82 -17.27
C LEU A 127 -13.83 7.35 -16.81
N ALA A 128 -13.10 6.44 -17.45
CA ALA A 128 -13.06 5.04 -17.05
C ALA A 128 -12.48 4.87 -15.64
N GLU A 129 -11.40 5.57 -15.30
CA GLU A 129 -10.79 5.55 -13.96
C GLU A 129 -11.74 6.07 -12.88
N ILE A 130 -12.44 7.19 -13.13
CA ILE A 130 -13.43 7.75 -12.20
C ILE A 130 -14.56 6.75 -11.94
N LEU A 131 -15.07 6.07 -12.98
CA LEU A 131 -16.12 5.07 -12.82
C LEU A 131 -15.59 3.80 -12.16
N ALA A 132 -14.37 3.39 -12.50
CA ALA A 132 -13.75 2.17 -12.01
C ALA A 132 -13.46 2.23 -10.51
N ILE A 133 -13.28 3.41 -9.90
CA ILE A 133 -12.99 3.51 -8.46
C ILE A 133 -14.19 3.14 -7.57
N LEU A 134 -15.42 3.30 -8.07
CA LEU A 134 -16.64 3.13 -7.29
C LEU A 134 -16.87 1.68 -6.85
N VAL A 135 -16.62 0.72 -7.75
CA VAL A 135 -16.86 -0.69 -7.50
C VAL A 135 -15.87 -1.26 -6.46
N PRO A 136 -14.54 -1.07 -6.59
CA PRO A 136 -13.57 -1.46 -5.57
C PRO A 136 -13.78 -0.74 -4.25
N ALA A 137 -14.13 0.55 -4.25
CA ALA A 137 -14.40 1.28 -3.00
C ALA A 137 -15.56 0.64 -2.21
N ALA A 138 -16.67 0.31 -2.90
CA ALA A 138 -17.80 -0.36 -2.28
C ALA A 138 -17.45 -1.79 -1.83
N ALA A 139 -16.76 -2.56 -2.70
CA ALA A 139 -16.34 -3.92 -2.39
C ALA A 139 -15.40 -3.97 -1.18
N MET A 140 -14.39 -3.10 -1.14
CA MET A 140 -13.44 -3.01 -0.03
C MET A 140 -14.12 -2.59 1.26
N GLY A 141 -15.05 -1.64 1.22
CA GLY A 141 -15.87 -1.27 2.38
C GLY A 141 -16.64 -2.47 2.95
N GLY A 142 -17.29 -3.25 2.08
CA GLY A 142 -18.00 -4.46 2.45
C GLY A 142 -17.09 -5.55 3.04
N VAL A 143 -15.93 -5.79 2.42
CA VAL A 143 -14.93 -6.76 2.92
C VAL A 143 -14.40 -6.34 4.28
N LEU A 144 -14.05 -5.07 4.47
CA LEU A 144 -13.55 -4.57 5.77
C LEU A 144 -14.62 -4.68 6.86
N TYR A 145 -15.88 -4.36 6.54
CA TYR A 145 -17.00 -4.53 7.48
C TYR A 145 -17.16 -6.00 7.88
N LEU A 146 -17.19 -6.91 6.90
CA LEU A 146 -17.30 -8.34 7.14
C LEU A 146 -16.15 -8.84 8.02
N LEU A 147 -14.90 -8.58 7.64
CA LEU A 147 -13.72 -9.01 8.40
C LEU A 147 -13.71 -8.44 9.82
N HIS A 148 -14.11 -7.18 10.00
CA HIS A 148 -14.21 -6.58 11.32
C HIS A 148 -15.30 -7.24 12.17
N SER A 149 -16.49 -7.49 11.60
CA SER A 149 -17.59 -8.14 12.31
C SER A 149 -17.27 -9.59 12.72
N THR A 150 -16.45 -10.27 11.92
CA THR A 150 -16.16 -11.69 12.07
C THR A 150 -14.93 -11.96 12.95
N TYR A 151 -13.84 -11.19 12.77
CA TYR A 151 -12.57 -11.41 13.47
C TYR A 151 -12.15 -10.27 14.41
N GLY A 152 -12.67 -9.07 14.21
CA GLY A 152 -12.16 -7.86 14.85
C GLY A 152 -10.79 -7.44 14.32
N ILE A 153 -10.77 -6.48 13.38
CA ILE A 153 -9.52 -5.91 12.85
C ILE A 153 -8.70 -5.28 13.99
N GLY A 154 -7.41 -5.60 14.03
CA GLY A 154 -6.48 -5.14 15.06
C GLY A 154 -6.37 -6.07 16.28
N GLY A 155 -7.14 -7.17 16.29
CA GLY A 155 -7.04 -8.24 17.28
C GLY A 155 -5.93 -9.25 17.01
N LYS A 156 -5.93 -10.36 17.76
CA LYS A 156 -4.96 -11.46 17.59
C LYS A 156 -5.15 -12.22 16.28
N GLU A 157 -6.40 -12.47 15.91
CA GLU A 157 -6.78 -13.22 14.71
C GLU A 157 -6.51 -12.45 13.41
N LEU A 158 -6.72 -11.13 13.44
CA LEU A 158 -6.53 -10.26 12.29
C LEU A 158 -5.71 -9.02 12.67
N PRO A 159 -4.37 -9.18 12.84
CA PRO A 159 -3.51 -8.07 13.22
C PRO A 159 -3.47 -7.01 12.11
N ALA A 160 -3.52 -5.74 12.51
CA ALA A 160 -3.44 -4.60 11.57
C ALA A 160 -2.25 -3.67 11.91
N PRO A 161 -0.98 -4.11 11.72
CA PRO A 161 0.20 -3.36 12.16
C PRO A 161 0.28 -1.94 11.59
N GLN A 162 -0.12 -1.78 10.32
CA GLN A 162 -0.12 -0.48 9.64
C GLN A 162 -1.12 0.49 10.27
N ALA A 163 -2.35 0.04 10.53
CA ALA A 163 -3.37 0.85 11.18
C ALA A 163 -2.96 1.21 12.61
N THR A 164 -2.39 0.25 13.34
CA THR A 164 -1.87 0.46 14.69
C THR A 164 -0.74 1.49 14.70
N LEU A 165 0.20 1.42 13.75
CA LEU A 165 1.28 2.39 13.62
C LEU A 165 0.73 3.80 13.38
N MET A 166 -0.20 3.97 12.44
CA MET A 166 -0.82 5.27 12.16
C MET A 166 -1.55 5.81 13.39
N ALA A 167 -2.31 4.97 14.10
CA ALA A 167 -3.01 5.37 15.31
C ALA A 167 -2.05 5.74 16.46
N MET A 168 -0.95 5.01 16.63
CA MET A 168 0.08 5.31 17.63
C MET A 168 0.76 6.65 17.34
N VAL A 169 1.09 6.92 16.08
CA VAL A 169 1.69 8.19 15.67
C VAL A 169 0.73 9.35 15.96
N VAL A 170 -0.52 9.26 15.51
CA VAL A 170 -1.53 10.31 15.74
C VAL A 170 -1.76 10.55 17.23
N LYS A 171 -2.06 9.50 18.00
CA LYS A 171 -2.28 9.61 19.45
C LYS A 171 -1.04 10.15 20.16
N GLY A 172 0.14 9.69 19.77
CA GLY A 172 1.40 10.12 20.36
C GLY A 172 1.68 11.60 20.14
N VAL A 173 1.55 12.09 18.91
CA VAL A 173 1.72 13.51 18.60
C VAL A 173 0.66 14.34 19.34
N MET A 174 -0.61 13.94 19.27
CA MET A 174 -1.71 14.72 19.82
C MET A 174 -1.79 14.71 21.35
N SER A 175 -1.26 13.67 21.99
CA SER A 175 -1.17 13.58 23.47
C SER A 175 0.16 14.07 24.02
N ASN A 176 1.08 14.51 23.15
CA ASN A 176 2.45 14.87 23.51
C ASN A 176 3.23 13.76 24.26
N THR A 177 2.89 12.50 24.00
CA THR A 177 3.53 11.32 24.61
C THR A 177 4.49 10.61 23.65
N LEU A 178 4.65 11.13 22.44
CA LEU A 178 5.51 10.51 21.43
C LEU A 178 6.98 10.67 21.84
N PRO A 179 7.76 9.58 21.91
CA PRO A 179 9.16 9.64 22.25
C PRO A 179 9.98 10.19 21.07
N TRP A 180 10.00 11.52 20.92
CA TRP A 180 10.69 12.22 19.83
C TRP A 180 12.17 11.82 19.72
N THR A 181 12.83 11.58 20.86
CA THR A 181 14.19 11.06 20.91
C THR A 181 14.35 9.76 20.13
N LEU A 182 13.42 8.80 20.28
CA LEU A 182 13.46 7.52 19.56
C LEU A 182 13.19 7.70 18.06
N ILE A 183 12.31 8.65 17.68
CA ILE A 183 12.05 8.97 16.28
C ILE A 183 13.30 9.53 15.61
N VAL A 184 13.99 10.46 16.27
CA VAL A 184 15.24 11.04 15.76
C VAL A 184 16.33 9.97 15.62
N PHE A 185 16.47 9.07 16.61
CA PHE A 185 17.36 7.92 16.47
C PHE A 185 16.98 7.03 15.28
N GLY A 186 15.69 6.77 15.08
CA GLY A 186 15.18 6.03 13.92
C GLY A 186 15.53 6.70 12.59
N MET A 187 15.38 8.03 12.48
CA MET A 187 15.78 8.79 11.30
C MET A 187 17.29 8.70 11.03
N MET A 188 18.11 8.73 12.07
CA MET A 188 19.57 8.56 11.94
C MET A 188 19.94 7.15 11.48
N ILE A 189 19.31 6.12 12.04
CA ILE A 189 19.51 4.73 11.60
C ILE A 189 19.08 4.58 10.14
N ALA A 190 17.92 5.12 9.76
CA ALA A 190 17.43 5.09 8.39
C ALA A 190 18.42 5.76 7.42
N ALA A 191 19.00 6.92 7.80
CA ALA A 191 20.03 7.58 7.01
C ALA A 191 21.29 6.71 6.85
N VAL A 192 21.76 6.07 7.92
CA VAL A 192 22.91 5.16 7.85
C VAL A 192 22.62 3.95 6.96
N VAL A 193 21.44 3.35 7.08
CA VAL A 193 21.00 2.20 6.26
C VAL A 193 20.93 2.60 4.77
N GLU A 194 20.38 3.77 4.47
CA GLU A 194 20.33 4.31 3.11
C GLU A 194 21.74 4.58 2.55
N LEU A 195 22.67 5.10 3.37
CA LEU A 195 24.07 5.29 3.00
C LEU A 195 24.82 3.96 2.76
N MET A 196 24.39 2.87 3.40
CA MET A 196 24.89 1.53 3.14
C MET A 196 24.32 0.91 1.84
N GLY A 197 23.46 1.64 1.12
CA GLY A 197 22.83 1.19 -0.12
C GLY A 197 21.67 0.21 0.10
N ILE A 198 21.19 0.08 1.34
CA ILE A 198 20.00 -0.70 1.68
C ILE A 198 18.82 0.28 1.72
N GLY A 199 17.75 0.00 0.98
CA GLY A 199 16.55 0.82 1.05
C GLY A 199 15.99 0.84 2.49
N SER A 200 15.91 2.02 3.09
CA SER A 200 15.42 2.20 4.46
C SER A 200 13.97 1.73 4.65
N LEU A 201 13.14 1.83 3.61
CA LEU A 201 11.73 1.41 3.65
C LEU A 201 11.57 -0.14 3.77
N PRO A 202 12.15 -0.99 2.91
CA PRO A 202 12.17 -2.44 3.12
C PRO A 202 12.76 -2.86 4.46
N PHE A 203 13.81 -2.17 4.92
CA PHE A 203 14.43 -2.42 6.21
C PHE A 203 13.46 -2.18 7.37
N ALA A 204 12.81 -1.00 7.39
CA ALA A 204 11.82 -0.67 8.42
C ALA A 204 10.64 -1.64 8.40
N ILE A 205 10.10 -1.95 7.22
CA ILE A 205 9.00 -2.92 7.04
C ILE A 205 9.36 -4.29 7.65
N GLY A 206 10.59 -4.77 7.42
CA GLY A 206 11.05 -6.05 7.96
C GLY A 206 11.14 -6.08 9.50
N LEU A 207 11.34 -4.93 10.15
CA LEU A 207 11.48 -4.84 11.61
C LEU A 207 10.15 -4.87 12.36
N TYR A 208 9.08 -4.29 11.81
CA TYR A 208 7.80 -4.18 12.51
C TYR A 208 6.71 -5.15 12.01
N LEU A 209 6.88 -5.78 10.85
CA LEU A 209 5.89 -6.74 10.37
C LEU A 209 5.92 -8.05 11.17
N PRO A 210 4.75 -8.61 11.53
CA PRO A 210 4.65 -9.94 12.10
C PRO A 210 5.37 -11.00 11.26
N VAL A 211 6.00 -11.96 11.94
CA VAL A 211 6.74 -13.07 11.29
C VAL A 211 5.86 -13.83 10.29
N SER A 212 4.56 -13.98 10.56
CA SER A 212 3.60 -14.59 9.65
C SER A 212 3.49 -13.86 8.31
N LEU A 213 3.54 -12.53 8.31
CA LEU A 213 3.48 -11.71 7.08
C LEU A 213 4.86 -11.61 6.40
N SER A 214 5.94 -11.63 7.17
CA SER A 214 7.31 -11.55 6.65
C SER A 214 7.78 -12.86 6.00
N THR A 215 7.26 -14.02 6.42
CA THR A 215 7.69 -15.34 5.92
C THR A 215 7.40 -15.53 4.42
N PRO A 216 6.19 -15.25 3.88
CA PRO A 216 5.93 -15.35 2.45
C PRO A 216 6.82 -14.42 1.61
N ILE A 217 7.07 -13.19 2.10
CA ILE A 217 7.94 -12.21 1.44
C ILE A 217 9.38 -12.74 1.39
N MET A 218 9.88 -13.26 2.50
CA MET A 218 11.21 -13.88 2.58
C MET A 218 11.33 -15.08 1.65
N VAL A 219 10.32 -15.95 1.58
CA VAL A 219 10.31 -17.11 0.69
C VAL A 219 10.33 -16.68 -0.78
N GLY A 220 9.53 -15.70 -1.18
CA GLY A 220 9.59 -15.17 -2.55
C GLY A 220 10.95 -14.55 -2.90
N GLY A 221 11.58 -13.87 -1.95
CA GLY A 221 12.95 -13.36 -2.08
C GLY A 221 13.99 -14.47 -2.22
N LEU A 222 13.90 -15.53 -1.42
CA LEU A 222 14.79 -16.71 -1.52
C LEU A 222 14.61 -17.47 -2.83
N VAL A 223 13.37 -17.60 -3.32
CA VAL A 223 13.08 -18.19 -4.64
C VAL A 223 13.70 -17.34 -5.74
N SER A 224 13.60 -16.01 -5.65
CA SER A 224 14.28 -15.09 -6.58
C SER A 224 15.80 -15.26 -6.54
N LEU A 225 16.39 -15.34 -5.34
CA LEU A 225 17.84 -15.56 -5.17
C LEU A 225 18.28 -16.92 -5.73
N ALA A 226 17.52 -17.98 -5.48
CA ALA A 226 17.79 -19.31 -6.03
C ALA A 226 17.68 -19.31 -7.55
N ALA A 227 16.69 -18.61 -8.12
CA ALA A 227 16.53 -18.45 -9.57
C ALA A 227 17.69 -17.69 -10.22
N LEU A 228 18.21 -16.65 -9.54
CA LEU A 228 19.39 -15.91 -9.96
C LEU A 228 20.65 -16.80 -9.93
N LYS A 229 20.86 -17.55 -8.84
CA LYS A 229 22.02 -18.46 -8.71
C LYS A 229 21.98 -19.60 -9.73
N LEU A 230 20.80 -20.17 -10.00
CA LEU A 230 20.61 -21.27 -10.95
C LEU A 230 20.65 -20.82 -12.42
N SER A 231 20.31 -19.56 -12.71
CA SER A 231 20.53 -18.95 -14.04
C SER A 231 21.98 -18.52 -14.27
N GLY A 232 22.89 -18.82 -13.33
CA GLY A 232 24.22 -18.25 -13.26
C GLY A 232 25.09 -18.43 -14.52
N ASN A 233 26.01 -17.48 -14.65
CA ASN A 233 27.34 -17.63 -15.26
C ASN A 233 27.52 -17.49 -16.78
N LYS A 234 26.64 -16.81 -17.51
CA LYS A 234 27.04 -16.26 -18.82
C LYS A 234 27.53 -14.83 -18.66
N LYS A 235 28.80 -14.61 -19.05
CA LYS A 235 29.36 -13.30 -19.39
C LYS A 235 28.35 -12.57 -20.28
N GLN A 236 27.57 -11.68 -19.69
CA GLN A 236 26.70 -10.76 -20.39
C GLN A 236 27.07 -9.36 -19.94
N SER A 237 26.82 -8.39 -20.81
CA SER A 237 27.09 -6.98 -20.54
C SER A 237 26.38 -6.53 -19.27
N THR A 238 26.93 -5.50 -18.61
CA THR A 238 26.41 -4.92 -17.36
C THR A 238 24.90 -4.58 -17.45
N GLU A 239 24.41 -4.17 -18.63
CA GLU A 239 22.99 -3.88 -18.86
C GLU A 239 22.08 -5.12 -18.97
N GLU A 240 22.53 -6.18 -19.64
CA GLU A 240 21.75 -7.42 -19.78
C GLU A 240 21.66 -8.17 -18.44
N HIS A 241 22.74 -8.15 -17.64
CA HIS A 241 22.72 -8.65 -16.27
C HIS A 241 21.75 -7.87 -15.38
N HIS A 242 21.72 -6.53 -15.49
CA HIS A 242 20.77 -5.71 -14.74
C HIS A 242 19.32 -6.00 -15.13
N LYS A 243 19.02 -6.14 -16.43
CA LYS A 243 17.67 -6.47 -16.91
C LYS A 243 17.23 -7.88 -16.50
N ALA A 244 18.08 -8.89 -16.65
CA ALA A 244 17.77 -10.26 -16.23
C ALA A 244 17.61 -10.38 -14.70
N LYS A 245 18.42 -9.63 -13.95
CA LYS A 245 18.29 -9.51 -12.49
C LYS A 245 16.96 -8.89 -12.10
N GLN A 246 16.58 -7.79 -12.74
CA GLN A 246 15.30 -7.12 -12.49
C GLN A 246 14.11 -8.03 -12.81
N GLU A 247 14.11 -8.70 -13.97
CA GLU A 247 13.04 -9.61 -14.37
C GLU A 247 12.88 -10.78 -13.38
N THR A 248 13.98 -11.24 -12.77
CA THR A 248 13.94 -12.31 -11.76
C THR A 248 13.45 -11.82 -10.40
N ILE A 249 13.81 -10.59 -10.01
CA ILE A 249 13.26 -9.92 -8.84
C ILE A 249 11.75 -9.75 -9.00
N ASP A 250 11.29 -9.21 -10.13
CA ASP A 250 9.88 -8.99 -10.42
C ASP A 250 9.08 -10.30 -10.38
N ARG A 251 9.65 -11.39 -10.87
CA ARG A 251 9.03 -12.73 -10.77
C ARG A 251 8.96 -13.23 -9.33
N GLY A 252 10.00 -13.01 -8.53
CA GLY A 252 10.00 -13.35 -7.11
C GLY A 252 8.94 -12.56 -6.32
N VAL A 253 8.85 -11.26 -6.60
CA VAL A 253 7.79 -10.37 -6.08
C VAL A 253 6.42 -10.89 -6.49
N LEU A 254 6.22 -11.28 -7.76
CA LEU A 254 4.96 -11.83 -8.25
C LEU A 254 4.55 -13.12 -7.51
N VAL A 255 5.50 -14.01 -7.21
CA VAL A 255 5.24 -15.22 -6.44
C VAL A 255 4.87 -14.87 -4.99
N ALA A 256 5.62 -13.96 -4.35
CA ALA A 256 5.31 -13.49 -3.01
C ALA A 256 3.92 -12.84 -2.94
N SER A 257 3.60 -11.94 -3.88
CA SER A 257 2.30 -11.26 -3.94
C SER A 257 1.17 -12.25 -4.22
N GLY A 258 1.39 -13.28 -5.03
CA GLY A 258 0.42 -14.34 -5.28
C GLY A 258 0.11 -15.16 -4.03
N LEU A 259 1.14 -15.51 -3.24
CA LEU A 259 0.97 -16.20 -1.95
C LEU A 259 0.21 -15.33 -0.94
N VAL A 260 0.56 -14.04 -0.83
CA VAL A 260 -0.13 -13.08 0.05
C VAL A 260 -1.58 -12.85 -0.39
N ALA A 261 -1.84 -12.73 -1.69
CA ALA A 261 -3.18 -12.58 -2.23
C ALA A 261 -4.04 -13.83 -1.99
N GLY A 262 -3.44 -15.03 -2.12
CA GLY A 262 -4.11 -16.29 -1.82
C GLY A 262 -4.54 -16.39 -0.36
N ASP A 263 -3.67 -16.01 0.57
CA ASP A 263 -3.98 -15.95 2.00
C ASP A 263 -5.12 -14.97 2.30
N ALA A 264 -5.07 -13.76 1.73
CA ALA A 264 -6.12 -12.76 1.88
C ALA A 264 -7.48 -13.23 1.32
N LEU A 265 -7.49 -13.85 0.14
CA LEU A 265 -8.71 -14.40 -0.46
C LEU A 265 -9.29 -15.54 0.38
N MET A 266 -8.45 -16.43 0.90
CA MET A 266 -8.89 -17.49 1.80
C MET A 266 -9.48 -16.91 3.09
N GLY A 267 -8.87 -15.88 3.66
CA GLY A 267 -9.39 -15.16 4.81
C GLY A 267 -10.80 -14.60 4.57
N ILE A 268 -11.05 -14.03 3.38
CA ILE A 268 -12.39 -13.56 2.99
C ILE A 268 -13.38 -14.73 2.88
N LEU A 269 -12.99 -15.85 2.26
CA LEU A 269 -13.86 -17.02 2.14
C LEU A 269 -14.24 -17.60 3.50
N ILE A 270 -13.28 -17.71 4.42
CA ILE A 270 -13.55 -18.17 5.79
C ILE A 270 -14.45 -17.16 6.52
N ALA A 271 -14.23 -15.85 6.31
CA ALA A 271 -15.06 -14.81 6.91
C ALA A 271 -16.53 -14.92 6.47
N VAL A 272 -16.77 -15.16 5.18
CA VAL A 272 -18.11 -15.40 4.62
C VAL A 272 -18.69 -16.69 5.18
N GLY A 273 -17.92 -17.78 5.22
CA GLY A 273 -18.36 -19.06 5.77
C GLY A 273 -18.72 -18.98 7.26
N ALA A 274 -17.99 -18.17 8.03
CA ALA A 274 -18.27 -17.93 9.44
C ALA A 274 -19.51 -17.04 9.63
N ALA A 275 -19.66 -15.99 8.82
CA ALA A 275 -20.86 -15.14 8.84
C ALA A 275 -22.13 -15.92 8.45
N ALA A 276 -22.01 -16.92 7.57
CA ALA A 276 -23.09 -17.84 7.20
C ALA A 276 -23.36 -18.94 8.24
N GLY A 277 -22.60 -18.99 9.35
CA GLY A 277 -22.74 -20.00 10.40
C GLY A 277 -22.22 -21.40 10.03
N ILE A 278 -21.52 -21.53 8.90
CA ILE A 278 -20.98 -22.80 8.38
C ILE A 278 -19.65 -23.14 9.07
N VAL A 279 -18.88 -22.12 9.48
CA VAL A 279 -17.54 -22.28 10.05
C VAL A 279 -17.48 -21.66 11.46
N LYS A 280 -16.96 -22.41 12.44
CA LYS A 280 -16.65 -21.86 13.77
C LYS A 280 -15.25 -21.26 13.78
N ILE A 281 -15.16 -19.98 14.08
CA ILE A 281 -13.89 -19.24 14.21
C ILE A 281 -13.20 -19.67 15.51
N GLY A 282 -11.88 -19.85 15.47
CA GLY A 282 -11.08 -20.20 16.65
C GLY A 282 -10.97 -21.69 16.96
N VAL A 283 -11.54 -22.56 16.11
CA VAL A 283 -11.18 -23.98 16.12
C VAL A 283 -10.00 -24.12 15.17
N GLU A 284 -8.79 -24.30 15.70
CA GLU A 284 -7.65 -24.68 14.87
C GLU A 284 -8.07 -25.89 14.02
N PRO A 285 -8.01 -25.80 12.68
CA PRO A 285 -8.28 -26.95 11.86
C PRO A 285 -7.39 -28.09 12.33
N HIS A 286 -7.94 -29.29 12.52
CA HIS A 286 -7.17 -30.50 12.85
C HIS A 286 -6.22 -30.94 11.70
N PHE A 287 -5.88 -30.03 10.80
CA PHE A 287 -4.72 -30.16 9.94
C PHE A 287 -3.52 -29.74 10.78
N GLY A 288 -2.78 -30.72 11.30
CA GLY A 288 -1.55 -30.44 12.05
C GLY A 288 -0.69 -29.42 11.31
N SER A 289 -0.06 -28.50 12.03
CA SER A 289 0.74 -27.39 11.49
C SER A 289 1.69 -27.79 10.35
N GLY A 290 2.15 -29.05 10.34
CA GLY A 290 2.93 -29.64 9.24
C GLY A 290 2.20 -29.77 7.88
N VAL A 291 0.89 -29.98 7.84
CA VAL A 291 0.12 -30.06 6.59
C VAL A 291 -0.01 -28.70 5.91
N GLY A 292 -0.30 -27.65 6.67
CA GLY A 292 -0.31 -26.28 6.14
C GLY A 292 1.07 -25.87 5.62
N LEU A 293 2.13 -26.18 6.36
CA LEU A 293 3.50 -25.85 5.99
C LEU A 293 4.00 -26.64 4.78
N THR A 294 3.61 -27.91 4.65
CA THR A 294 3.93 -28.74 3.48
C THR A 294 3.16 -28.30 2.24
N VAL A 295 1.87 -27.97 2.34
CA VAL A 295 1.09 -27.40 1.23
C VAL A 295 1.67 -26.05 0.80
N PHE A 296 2.00 -25.17 1.75
CA PHE A 296 2.66 -23.90 1.46
C PHE A 296 4.00 -24.08 0.75
N MET A 297 4.85 -24.99 1.24
CA MET A 297 6.14 -25.32 0.60
C MET A 297 5.94 -25.92 -0.79
N LEU A 298 4.96 -26.79 -0.99
CA LEU A 298 4.65 -27.37 -2.31
C LEU A 298 4.15 -26.30 -3.30
N VAL A 299 3.31 -25.37 -2.85
CA VAL A 299 2.83 -24.26 -3.69
C VAL A 299 3.97 -23.28 -4.00
N ALA A 300 4.78 -22.90 -3.01
CA ALA A 300 5.95 -22.05 -3.21
C ALA A 300 6.99 -22.69 -4.16
N VAL A 301 7.26 -23.99 -3.98
CA VAL A 301 8.19 -24.74 -4.84
C VAL A 301 7.61 -24.95 -6.24
N SER A 302 6.32 -25.26 -6.39
CA SER A 302 5.71 -25.43 -7.71
C SER A 302 5.64 -24.12 -8.49
N LEU A 303 5.27 -23.01 -7.84
CA LEU A 303 5.32 -21.67 -8.43
C LEU A 303 6.76 -21.27 -8.78
N GLY A 304 7.72 -21.56 -7.90
CA GLY A 304 9.14 -21.39 -8.16
C GLY A 304 9.60 -22.19 -9.38
N ILE A 305 9.24 -23.47 -9.49
CA ILE A 305 9.57 -24.33 -10.64
C ILE A 305 8.93 -23.82 -11.94
N VAL A 306 7.68 -23.35 -11.90
CA VAL A 306 7.01 -22.76 -13.08
C VAL A 306 7.70 -21.47 -13.50
N ALA A 307 8.04 -20.59 -12.57
CA ALA A 307 8.79 -19.36 -12.84
C ALA A 307 10.18 -19.65 -13.43
N LEU A 308 10.86 -20.68 -12.92
CA LEU A 308 12.17 -21.15 -13.40
C LEU A 308 12.08 -21.81 -14.78
N LYS A 309 11.09 -22.68 -15.03
CA LYS A 309 10.88 -23.32 -16.35
C LYS A 309 10.56 -22.30 -17.43
N LYS A 310 9.80 -21.24 -17.12
CA LYS A 310 9.52 -20.14 -18.06
C LYS A 310 10.76 -19.28 -18.33
N ALA A 311 11.67 -19.12 -17.34
CA ALA A 311 12.98 -18.48 -17.56
C ALA A 311 13.83 -19.26 -18.56
N LYS A 312 13.89 -20.59 -18.38
CA LYS A 312 14.69 -21.48 -19.24
C LYS A 312 14.18 -21.60 -20.68
N LYS A 313 12.91 -21.28 -20.94
CA LYS A 313 12.29 -21.35 -22.28
C LYS A 313 12.44 -20.04 -23.09
N LYS A 314 12.89 -18.96 -22.45
CA LYS A 314 13.13 -17.64 -23.07
C LYS A 314 14.63 -17.35 -23.32
N SER A 315 15.53 -18.17 -22.76
CA SER A 315 16.96 -18.23 -23.11
C SER A 315 17.18 -19.22 -24.25
#